data_AF-A7E414-F1
#
_entry.id   AF-A7E414-F1
#
_cell.length_a   1.000
_cell.length_b   1.000
_cell.length_c   1.000
_cell.angle_alpha   90.00
_cell.angle_beta   90.00
_cell.angle_gamma   90.00
#
_symmetry.space_group_name_H-M   'P 1'
#
loop_
_entity.id
_entity.type
_entity.pdbx_description
1 polymer ?
#
loop_
_entity_poly.entity_id
_entity_poly.type
_entity_poly.pdbx_seq_one_letter_code
_entity_poly.pdbx_strand_id
1 'polypeptide(L)' 'METVKNAANYVAETVQGATATTSKEANKQVAKDSDASLSTRANAGVDAIKDKVDESGHNTKADVHKEAAKH' A
#
# COMPACT_ATOMS: atom_id res chain seq x y z
N MET A 1 -15.87 -22.74 -4.21
CA MET A 1 -14.39 -22.69 -4.27
C MET A 1 -13.88 -21.29 -4.57
N GLU A 2 -14.59 -20.50 -5.37
CA GLU A 2 -14.20 -19.12 -5.72
C GLU A 2 -14.31 -18.14 -4.56
N THR A 3 -15.32 -18.28 -3.69
CA THR A 3 -15.51 -17.45 -2.49
C THR A 3 -14.32 -17.53 -1.52
N VAL A 4 -13.75 -18.72 -1.32
CA VAL A 4 -12.57 -18.92 -0.45
C VAL A 4 -11.33 -18.31 -1.08
N LYS A 5 -11.17 -18.43 -2.41
CA LYS A 5 -10.07 -17.76 -3.14
C LYS A 5 -10.21 -16.24 -3.07
N ASN A 6 -11.42 -15.70 -3.24
CA ASN A 6 -11.70 -14.28 -3.12
C ASN A 6 -11.46 -13.78 -1.70
N ALA A 7 -11.83 -14.53 -0.67
CA ALA A 7 -11.52 -14.18 0.72
C ALA A 7 -10.00 -14.20 1.00
N ALA A 8 -9.27 -15.20 0.48
CA ALA A 8 -7.82 -15.25 0.60
C ALA A 8 -7.12 -14.08 -0.13
N ASN A 9 -7.57 -13.77 -1.34
CA ASN A 9 -7.08 -12.63 -2.11
C ASN A 9 -7.41 -11.30 -1.41
N TYR A 10 -8.62 -11.16 -0.83
CA TYR A 10 -8.98 -9.99 -0.02
C TYR A 10 -8.00 -9.76 1.12
N VAL A 11 -7.69 -10.81 1.89
CA VAL A 11 -6.74 -10.71 3.01
C VAL A 11 -5.33 -10.40 2.51
N ALA A 12 -4.87 -11.07 1.45
CA ALA A 12 -3.56 -10.82 0.86
C ALA A 12 -3.43 -9.36 0.39
N GLU A 13 -4.40 -8.88 -0.39
CA GLU A 13 -4.42 -7.50 -0.89
C GLU A 13 -4.56 -6.48 0.25
N THR A 14 -5.32 -6.79 1.31
CA THR A 14 -5.39 -5.92 2.50
C THR A 14 -4.05 -5.81 3.20
N VAL A 15 -3.31 -6.93 3.37
CA VAL A 15 -1.98 -6.93 3.97
C VAL A 15 -0.98 -6.17 3.09
N GLN A 16 -1.04 -6.33 1.77
CA GLN A 16 -0.22 -5.57 0.84
C GLN A 16 -0.53 -4.07 0.90
N GLY A 17 -1.81 -3.70 0.97
CA GLY A 17 -2.25 -2.31 1.17
C GLY A 17 -1.69 -1.72 2.47
N ALA A 18 -1.79 -2.44 3.59
CA ALA A 18 -1.23 -2.01 4.88
C ALA A 18 0.30 -1.89 4.86
N THR A 19 0.98 -2.77 4.13
CA THR A 19 2.44 -2.71 3.95
C THR A 19 2.81 -1.45 3.16
N ALA A 20 2.10 -1.17 2.06
CA ALA A 20 2.30 0.05 1.29
C ALA A 20 2.01 1.31 2.11
N THR A 21 0.97 1.32 2.96
CA THR A 21 0.72 2.42 3.92
C THR A 21 1.88 2.65 4.87
N THR A 22 2.45 1.55 5.39
CA THR A 22 3.58 1.62 6.32
C THR A 22 4.82 2.18 5.63
N SER A 23 5.16 1.67 4.44
CA SER A 23 6.27 2.17 3.62
C SER A 23 6.10 3.64 3.27
N LYS A 24 4.89 4.05 2.86
CA LYS A 24 4.54 5.45 2.57
C LYS A 24 4.77 6.38 3.77
N GLU A 25 4.37 5.99 4.98
CA GLU A 25 4.61 6.84 6.16
C GLU A 25 6.08 6.87 6.58
N ALA A 26 6.80 5.75 6.49
CA ALA A 26 8.24 5.73 6.71
C ALA A 26 8.96 6.66 5.72
N ASN A 27 8.62 6.57 4.44
CA ASN A 27 9.15 7.42 3.39
C ASN A 27 8.76 8.90 3.56
N LYS A 28 7.54 9.18 4.04
CA LYS A 28 7.13 10.55 4.40
C LYS A 28 7.93 11.11 5.58
N GLN A 29 8.27 10.29 6.57
CA GLN A 29 9.15 10.69 7.66
C GLN A 29 10.55 11.02 7.15
N VAL A 30 11.14 10.16 6.31
CA VAL A 30 12.47 10.40 5.70
C VAL A 30 12.47 11.63 4.79
N ALA A 31 11.41 11.85 4.00
CA ALA A 31 11.30 13.03 3.14
C ALA A 31 11.26 14.36 3.94
N LYS A 32 10.73 14.30 5.17
CA LYS A 32 10.64 15.42 6.11
C LYS A 32 11.84 15.52 7.06
N ASP A 33 12.67 14.48 7.11
CA ASP A 33 13.88 14.45 7.92
C ASP A 33 14.85 15.52 7.42
N SER A 34 15.25 16.42 8.30
CA SER A 34 16.15 17.53 7.97
C SER A 34 17.62 17.13 8.10
N ASP A 35 17.91 16.05 8.81
CA ASP A 35 19.24 15.45 8.93
C ASP A 35 19.56 14.54 7.73
N ALA A 36 18.53 14.05 7.02
CA ALA A 36 18.70 13.30 5.79
C ALA A 36 19.16 14.19 4.63
N SER A 37 20.05 13.65 3.78
CA SER A 37 20.53 14.36 2.60
C SER A 37 19.39 14.70 1.63
N LEU A 38 19.51 15.79 0.87
CA LEU A 38 18.51 16.20 -0.15
C LEU A 38 18.15 15.08 -1.13
N SER A 39 19.14 14.28 -1.55
CA SER A 39 18.93 13.14 -2.43
C SER A 39 18.10 12.05 -1.74
N THR A 40 18.40 11.74 -0.49
CA THR A 40 17.63 10.77 0.32
C THR A 40 16.19 11.21 0.49
N ARG A 41 15.97 12.48 0.81
CA ARG A 41 14.63 13.07 0.99
C ARG A 41 13.82 13.05 -0.30
N ALA A 42 14.46 13.36 -1.44
CA ALA A 42 13.80 13.34 -2.74
C ALA A 42 13.39 11.93 -3.16
N ASN A 43 14.28 10.94 -2.99
CA ASN A 43 13.97 9.53 -3.25
C ASN A 43 12.83 9.06 -2.35
N ALA A 44 12.89 9.33 -1.05
CA ALA A 44 11.82 9.00 -0.13
C ALA A 44 10.49 9.68 -0.48
N GLY A 45 10.51 10.93 -0.96
CA GLY A 45 9.31 11.59 -1.47
C GLY A 45 8.70 10.88 -2.69
N VAL A 46 9.54 10.41 -3.62
CA VAL A 46 9.11 9.63 -4.79
C VAL A 46 8.56 8.27 -4.36
N ASP A 47 9.25 7.57 -3.47
CA ASP A 47 8.83 6.27 -2.96
C ASP A 47 7.51 6.39 -2.19
N ALA A 48 7.32 7.44 -1.38
CA ALA A 48 6.04 7.69 -0.70
C ALA A 48 4.87 7.89 -1.66
N ILE A 49 5.10 8.51 -2.83
CA ILE A 49 4.07 8.67 -3.87
C ILE A 49 3.79 7.33 -4.52
N LYS A 50 4.82 6.55 -4.85
CA LYS A 50 4.69 5.21 -5.43
C LYS A 50 3.91 4.28 -4.51
N ASP A 51 4.30 4.24 -3.24
CA ASP A 51 3.62 3.47 -2.19
C ASP A 51 2.15 3.90 -2.04
N LYS A 52 1.82 5.19 -2.21
CA LYS A 52 0.43 5.65 -2.19
C LYS A 52 -0.39 5.10 -3.36
N VAL A 53 0.22 4.99 -4.54
CA VAL A 53 -0.43 4.40 -5.72
C VAL A 53 -0.66 2.91 -5.49
N ASP A 54 0.35 2.18 -4.99
CA ASP A 54 0.25 0.76 -4.68
C ASP A 54 -0.78 0.49 -3.55
N GLU A 55 -0.77 1.29 -2.48
CA GLU A 55 -1.77 1.27 -1.39
C GLU A 55 -3.19 1.39 -1.95
N SER A 56 -3.41 2.34 -2.86
CA SER A 56 -4.73 2.57 -3.46
C SER A 56 -5.15 1.38 -4.32
N GLY A 57 -4.24 0.85 -5.14
CA GLY A 57 -4.51 -0.30 -6.00
C GLY A 57 -4.83 -1.57 -5.20
N HIS A 58 -4.06 -1.86 -4.17
CA HIS A 58 -4.27 -3.00 -3.29
C HIS A 58 -5.57 -2.88 -2.49
N ASN A 59 -5.89 -1.70 -1.93
CA ASN A 59 -7.16 -1.49 -1.25
C ASN A 59 -8.37 -1.65 -2.19
N THR A 60 -8.27 -1.15 -3.43
CA THR A 60 -9.34 -1.35 -4.43
C THR A 60 -9.52 -2.83 -4.78
N LYS A 61 -8.42 -3.56 -5.02
CA LYS A 61 -8.48 -5.01 -5.30
C LYS A 61 -9.06 -5.78 -4.12
N ALA A 62 -8.66 -5.44 -2.90
CA ALA A 62 -9.23 -6.00 -1.68
C ALA A 62 -10.75 -5.78 -1.64
N ASP A 63 -11.23 -4.57 -1.87
CA ASP A 63 -12.66 -4.27 -1.87
C ASP A 63 -13.43 -5.07 -2.94
N VAL A 64 -12.89 -5.16 -4.16
CA VAL A 64 -13.47 -5.98 -5.24
C VAL A 64 -13.54 -7.45 -4.85
N HIS A 65 -12.46 -8.02 -4.30
CA HIS A 65 -12.44 -9.41 -3.86
C HIS A 65 -13.40 -9.66 -2.68
N LYS A 66 -13.57 -8.69 -1.80
CA LYS A 66 -14.53 -8.75 -0.69
C LYS A 66 -15.96 -8.76 -1.18
N GLU A 67 -16.32 -7.87 -2.11
CA GLU A 67 -17.65 -7.86 -2.73
C GLU A 67 -17.91 -9.14 -3.54
N ALA A 68 -16.92 -9.60 -4.31
CA ALA A 68 -16.99 -10.86 -5.05
C ALA A 68 -17.00 -12.12 -4.16
N ALA A 69 -16.71 -12.00 -2.86
CA ALA A 69 -16.88 -13.08 -1.89
C ALA A 69 -18.27 -13.06 -1.21
N LYS A 70 -19.07 -12.00 -1.38
CA LYS A 70 -20.43 -11.90 -0.83
C LYS A 70 -21.50 -12.45 -1.78
N HIS A 71 -21.20 -12.54 -3.07
CA HIS A 71 -22.05 -13.09 -4.13
C HIS A 71 -21.60 -14.49 -4.52
#